data_AF-A0A1F1UHV0-F1
#
_entry.id   AF-A0A1F1UHV0-F1
#
_cell.length_a   1.000
_cell.length_b   1.000
_cell.length_c   1.000
_cell.angle_alpha   90.00
_cell.angle_beta   90.00
_cell.angle_gamma   90.00
#
_symmetry.space_group_name_H-M   'P 1'
#
loop_
_entity.id
_entity.type
_entity.pdbx_description
1 polymer ?
#
loop_
_entity_poly.entity_id
_entity_poly.type
_entity_poly.pdbx_seq_one_letter_code
_entity_poly.pdbx_strand_id
1 'polypeptide(L)'
;MTAEFYARVREDEILAPMYPQDDFEGAQRRLLMFLEQYWGGPRTYSEERGHPRLRMRHASYRIDPAARDAWLRHMRAAVDTLELSPLHEAELWDYLERAAHSLQNSA
;
A
#
# COMPACT_ATOMS: atom_id res chain seq x y z
N MET A 1 -2.55 -0.19 -11.14
CA MET A 1 -1.70 -0.25 -9.94
C MET A 1 -2.32 -1.00 -8.77
N THR A 2 -3.31 -0.48 -8.02
CA THR A 2 -3.75 -1.13 -6.76
C THR A 2 -4.35 -2.53 -6.96
N ALA A 3 -5.07 -2.76 -8.06
CA ALA A 3 -5.55 -4.10 -8.44
C ALA A 3 -4.40 -5.08 -8.68
N GLU A 4 -3.39 -4.67 -9.46
CA GLU A 4 -2.19 -5.47 -9.73
C GLU A 4 -1.41 -5.78 -8.44
N PHE A 5 -1.26 -4.77 -7.57
CA PHE A 5 -0.62 -4.94 -6.26
C PHE A 5 -1.33 -6.01 -5.43
N TYR A 6 -2.66 -5.92 -5.28
CA TYR A 6 -3.41 -6.86 -4.47
C TYR A 6 -3.54 -8.26 -5.10
N ALA A 7 -3.54 -8.37 -6.43
CA ALA A 7 -3.47 -9.66 -7.12
C ALA A 7 -2.20 -10.42 -6.74
N ARG A 8 -1.06 -9.73 -6.62
CA ARG A 8 0.21 -10.33 -6.20
C ARG A 8 0.29 -10.61 -4.71
N VAL A 9 -0.19 -9.68 -3.88
CA VAL A 9 -0.24 -9.85 -2.42
C VAL A 9 -1.03 -11.09 -2.02
N ARG A 10 -2.09 -11.43 -2.77
CA ARG A 10 -2.94 -12.59 -2.50
C ARG A 10 -2.22 -13.93 -2.66
N GLU A 11 -1.18 -13.97 -3.47
CA GLU A 11 -0.38 -15.16 -3.76
C GLU A 11 0.94 -15.19 -2.95
N ASP A 12 1.23 -14.18 -2.14
CA ASP A 12 2.47 -14.08 -1.36
C ASP A 12 2.34 -14.76 0.00
N GLU A 13 3.24 -15.69 0.31
CA GLU A 13 3.21 -16.48 1.55
C GLU A 13 3.39 -15.64 2.83
N ILE A 14 4.05 -14.48 2.74
CA ILE A 14 4.27 -13.58 3.89
C ILE A 14 3.07 -12.66 4.05
N LEU A 15 2.62 -12.03 2.95
CA LEU A 15 1.61 -10.99 3.02
C LEU A 15 0.19 -11.54 3.04
N ALA A 16 -0.14 -12.56 2.24
CA ALA A 16 -1.51 -13.04 2.13
C ALA A 16 -2.13 -13.38 3.51
N PRO A 17 -1.42 -14.04 4.45
CA PRO A 17 -1.94 -14.30 5.79
C PRO A 17 -2.16 -13.05 6.67
N MET A 18 -1.56 -11.90 6.31
CA MET A 18 -1.70 -10.64 7.05
C MET A 18 -3.02 -9.91 6.76
N TYR A 19 -3.75 -10.31 5.71
CA TYR A 19 -5.02 -9.70 5.32
C TYR A 19 -6.20 -10.59 5.70
N PRO A 20 -7.38 -10.01 6.03
CA PRO A 20 -8.62 -10.77 6.10
C PRO A 20 -8.93 -11.39 4.73
N GLN A 21 -9.10 -12.72 4.69
CA GLN A 21 -9.20 -13.48 3.43
C GLN A 21 -10.46 -13.16 2.63
N ASP A 22 -11.48 -12.62 3.29
CA ASP A 22 -12.77 -12.20 2.75
C ASP A 22 -12.85 -10.70 2.38
N ASP A 23 -11.81 -9.89 2.66
CA ASP A 23 -11.84 -8.42 2.47
C ASP A 23 -10.65 -7.87 1.65
N PHE A 24 -10.17 -8.64 0.68
CA PHE A 24 -9.14 -8.15 -0.26
C PHE A 24 -9.65 -6.96 -1.10
N GLU A 25 -10.89 -7.00 -1.58
CA GLU A 25 -11.48 -5.92 -2.36
C GLU A 25 -11.61 -4.62 -1.54
N GLY A 26 -12.04 -4.72 -0.28
CA GLY A 26 -12.09 -3.57 0.60
C GLY A 26 -10.69 -3.03 0.92
N ALA A 27 -9.69 -3.90 1.08
CA ALA A 27 -8.31 -3.49 1.28
C ALA A 27 -7.77 -2.70 0.07
N GLN A 28 -8.01 -3.21 -1.13
CA GLN A 28 -7.68 -2.54 -2.39
C GLN A 28 -8.35 -1.17 -2.51
N ARG A 29 -9.66 -1.09 -2.27
CA ARG A 29 -10.40 0.18 -2.34
C ARG A 29 -9.87 1.21 -1.36
N ARG A 30 -9.52 0.79 -0.14
CA ARG A 30 -8.95 1.70 0.88
C ARG A 30 -7.59 2.25 0.46
N LEU A 31 -6.73 1.43 -0.14
CA LEU A 31 -5.45 1.90 -0.67
C LEU A 31 -5.64 2.84 -1.88
N LEU A 32 -6.56 2.51 -2.79
CA LEU A 32 -6.88 3.34 -3.95
C LEU A 32 -7.31 4.75 -3.52
N MET A 33 -8.36 4.85 -2.70
CA MET A 33 -8.87 6.15 -2.25
C MET A 33 -7.82 6.93 -1.46
N PHE A 34 -6.98 6.23 -0.68
CA PHE A 34 -5.90 6.87 0.06
C PHE A 34 -4.89 7.53 -0.88
N LEU A 35 -4.43 6.80 -1.91
CA LEU A 35 -3.43 7.31 -2.87
C LEU A 35 -4.02 8.39 -3.77
N GLU A 36 -5.25 8.24 -4.22
CA GLU A 36 -5.98 9.30 -4.95
C GLU A 36 -5.99 10.59 -4.14
N GLN A 37 -6.41 10.52 -2.87
CA GLN A 37 -6.43 11.69 -2.01
C GLN A 37 -5.03 12.25 -1.74
N TYR A 38 -4.03 11.38 -1.52
CA TYR A 38 -2.65 11.79 -1.22
C TYR A 38 -2.06 12.62 -2.35
N TRP A 39 -2.31 12.24 -3.61
CA TRP A 39 -1.82 12.93 -4.80
C TRP A 39 -2.74 14.05 -5.30
N GLY A 40 -3.64 14.56 -4.45
CA GLY A 40 -4.47 15.73 -4.74
C GLY A 40 -5.79 15.45 -5.45
N GLY A 41 -6.20 14.19 -5.54
CA GLY A 41 -7.51 13.76 -6.04
C GLY A 41 -8.64 13.93 -5.01
N PRO A 42 -9.76 13.17 -5.18
CA PRO A 42 -10.92 13.24 -4.29
C PRO A 42 -10.60 12.97 -2.81
N ARG A 43 -11.38 13.59 -1.90
CA ARG A 43 -11.23 13.40 -0.45
C ARG A 43 -12.00 12.20 0.12
N THR A 44 -12.41 11.27 -0.74
CA THR A 44 -13.27 10.14 -0.40
C THR A 44 -12.70 9.29 0.74
N TYR A 45 -11.38 9.10 0.80
CA TYR A 45 -10.76 8.38 1.92
C TYR A 45 -11.08 9.05 3.27
N SER A 46 -10.87 10.36 3.39
CA SER A 46 -11.10 11.07 4.66
C SER A 46 -12.57 11.17 5.01
N GLU A 47 -13.43 11.29 4.00
CA GLU A 47 -14.89 11.35 4.18
C GLU A 47 -15.43 10.03 4.74
N GLU A 48 -14.91 8.88 4.28
CA GLU A 48 -15.38 7.56 4.73
C GLU A 48 -14.63 7.01 5.95
N ARG A 49 -13.35 7.33 6.08
CA ARG A 49 -12.45 6.71 7.07
C ARG A 49 -11.96 7.68 8.13
N GLY A 50 -12.17 8.98 7.95
CA GLY A 50 -11.57 10.03 8.76
C GLY A 50 -10.08 10.18 8.52
N HIS A 51 -9.39 10.81 9.47
CA HIS A 51 -7.95 11.06 9.36
C HIS A 51 -7.13 9.77 9.10
N PRO A 52 -6.13 9.77 8.20
CA PRO A 52 -5.37 8.58 7.82
C PRO A 52 -4.77 7.81 9.00
N ARG A 53 -4.07 8.50 9.92
CA ARG A 53 -3.50 7.89 11.14
C ARG A 53 -2.77 6.57 10.81
N LEU A 54 -1.94 6.55 9.77
CA LEU A 54 -1.44 5.32 9.15
C LEU A 54 -0.76 4.39 10.16
N ARG A 55 0.18 4.91 10.97
CA ARG A 55 0.86 4.11 12.01
C ARG A 55 -0.11 3.45 12.99
N MET A 56 -1.18 4.15 13.40
CA MET A 56 -2.21 3.60 14.28
C MET A 56 -2.98 2.47 13.61
N ARG A 57 -3.34 2.62 12.34
CA ARG A 57 -4.06 1.57 11.58
C ARG A 57 -3.19 0.35 11.24
N HIS A 58 -1.86 0.51 11.24
CA HIS A 58 -0.91 -0.56 10.99
C HIS A 58 -0.39 -1.21 12.28
N ALA A 59 -0.67 -0.64 13.47
CA ALA A 59 -0.13 -1.10 14.75
C ALA A 59 -0.61 -2.51 15.17
N SER A 60 -1.75 -2.97 14.67
CA SER A 60 -2.27 -4.32 14.95
C SER A 60 -1.55 -5.43 14.16
N TYR A 61 -0.79 -5.08 13.13
CA TYR A 61 -0.05 -6.04 12.31
C TYR A 61 1.42 -6.03 12.71
N ARG A 62 2.03 -7.21 12.80
CA ARG A 62 3.50 -7.31 12.92
C ARG A 62 4.11 -7.06 11.55
N ILE A 63 4.69 -5.88 11.36
CA ILE A 63 5.37 -5.49 10.12
C ILE A 63 6.86 -5.48 10.41
N ASP A 64 7.49 -6.61 10.15
CA ASP A 64 8.95 -6.80 10.21
C ASP A 64 9.61 -6.43 8.86
N PRO A 65 10.95 -6.46 8.75
CA PRO A 65 11.63 -6.16 7.49
C PRO A 65 11.17 -7.06 6.33
N ALA A 66 10.88 -8.35 6.59
CA ALA A 66 10.48 -9.29 5.54
C ALA A 66 9.10 -8.92 4.95
N ALA A 67 8.14 -8.56 5.80
CA ALA A 67 6.82 -8.08 5.37
C ALA A 67 6.91 -6.74 4.62
N ARG A 68 7.71 -5.79 5.12
CA ARG A 68 7.97 -4.51 4.42
C ARG A 68 8.56 -4.75 3.03
N ASP A 69 9.57 -5.60 2.93
CA ASP A 69 10.26 -5.87 1.68
C ASP A 69 9.36 -6.64 0.70
N ALA A 70 8.54 -7.57 1.19
CA ALA A 70 7.51 -8.22 0.38
C ALA A 70 6.51 -7.20 -0.18
N TRP A 71 6.05 -6.27 0.66
CA TRP A 71 5.13 -5.21 0.23
C TRP A 71 5.76 -4.33 -0.85
N LEU A 72 7.02 -3.92 -0.67
CA LEU A 72 7.75 -3.09 -1.64
C LEU A 72 7.97 -3.81 -2.97
N ARG A 73 8.33 -5.11 -2.95
CA ARG A 73 8.50 -5.90 -4.18
C ARG A 73 7.21 -5.94 -5.01
N HIS A 74 6.06 -6.20 -4.38
CA HIS A 74 4.79 -6.24 -5.08
C HIS A 74 4.32 -4.87 -5.54
N MET A 75 4.57 -3.83 -4.74
CA MET A 75 4.24 -2.46 -5.13
C MET A 75 5.10 -1.99 -6.30
N ARG A 76 6.40 -2.33 -6.33
CA ARG A 76 7.29 -2.01 -7.45
C ARG A 76 6.77 -2.60 -8.76
N ALA A 77 6.46 -3.90 -8.75
CA ALA A 77 5.90 -4.57 -9.91
C ALA A 77 4.56 -3.94 -10.36
N ALA A 78 3.72 -3.50 -9.42
CA ALA A 78 2.47 -2.82 -9.74
C ALA A 78 2.67 -1.40 -10.30
N VAL A 79 3.70 -0.66 -9.85
CA VAL A 79 4.06 0.64 -10.41
C VAL A 79 4.65 0.47 -11.82
N ASP A 80 5.46 -0.56 -12.06
CA ASP A 80 6.05 -0.85 -13.38
C ASP A 80 4.98 -1.00 -14.47
N THR A 81 3.80 -1.54 -14.13
CA THR A 81 2.68 -1.67 -15.08
C THR A 81 2.07 -0.34 -15.56
N LEU A 82 2.41 0.77 -14.90
CA LEU A 82 1.87 2.08 -15.26
C LEU A 82 2.66 2.76 -16.38
N GLU A 83 3.88 2.30 -16.67
CA GLU A 83 4.75 2.87 -17.71
C GLU A 83 4.87 4.41 -17.61
N LEU A 84 5.05 4.90 -16.39
CA LEU A 84 5.13 6.34 -16.11
C LEU A 84 6.40 6.95 -16.70
N SER A 85 6.39 8.28 -16.88
CA SER A 85 7.63 9.00 -17.16
C SER A 85 8.60 8.85 -15.99
N PRO A 86 9.93 8.88 -16.22
CA PRO A 86 10.92 8.67 -15.15
C PRO A 86 10.75 9.61 -13.95
N LEU A 87 10.32 10.85 -14.18
CA LEU A 87 10.08 11.82 -13.11
C LEU A 87 8.89 11.43 -12.22
N HIS A 88 7.75 11.10 -12.82
CA HIS A 88 6.55 10.71 -12.07
C HIS A 88 6.73 9.37 -11.37
N GLU A 89 7.42 8.42 -12.01
CA GLU A 89 7.76 7.15 -11.38
C GLU A 89 8.64 7.35 -10.15
N ALA A 90 9.70 8.16 -10.26
CA ALA A 90 10.60 8.43 -9.15
C ALA A 90 9.87 9.08 -7.97
N GLU A 91 9.01 10.07 -8.21
CA GLU A 91 8.23 10.74 -7.17
C GLU A 91 7.25 9.79 -6.46
N LEU A 92 6.52 8.97 -7.23
CA LEU A 92 5.61 7.98 -6.68
C LEU A 92 6.38 6.92 -5.86
N TRP A 93 7.47 6.40 -6.41
CA TRP A 93 8.25 5.35 -5.76
C TRP A 93 8.90 5.82 -4.46
N ASP A 94 9.52 6.99 -4.48
CA ASP A 94 10.17 7.62 -3.32
C ASP A 94 9.18 7.86 -2.17
N TYR A 95 7.93 8.24 -2.48
CA TYR A 95 6.86 8.28 -1.49
C TYR A 95 6.53 6.90 -0.91
N LEU A 96 6.26 5.90 -1.76
CA LEU A 96 5.83 4.56 -1.34
C LEU A 96 6.90 3.87 -0.49
N GLU A 97 8.17 4.01 -0.88
CA GLU A 97 9.31 3.47 -0.15
C GLU A 97 9.41 4.07 1.27
N ARG A 98 9.43 5.41 1.38
CA ARG A 98 9.43 6.07 2.69
C ARG A 98 8.22 5.72 3.53
N ALA A 99 7.04 5.63 2.93
CA ALA A 99 5.82 5.26 3.62
C ALA A 99 5.93 3.85 4.22
N ALA A 100 6.38 2.86 3.43
CA ALA A 100 6.59 1.48 3.89
C ALA A 100 7.59 1.41 5.04
N HIS A 101 8.74 2.10 4.92
CA HIS A 101 9.72 2.18 6.01
C HIS A 101 9.15 2.80 7.29
N SER A 102 8.31 3.84 7.15
CA SER A 102 7.69 4.52 8.31
C SER A 102 6.64 3.67 9.05
N LEU A 103 6.12 2.64 8.40
CA LEU A 103 5.08 1.74 8.91
C LEU A 103 5.63 0.45 9.52
N GLN A 104 6.89 0.09 9.24
CA GLN A 104 7.57 -1.00 9.93
C GLN A 104 7.52 -0.76 11.45
N ASN A 105 7.09 -1.78 12.19
CA ASN A 105 6.85 -1.68 13.64
C ASN A 105 7.43 -2.86 14.43
N SER A 106 8.14 -3.77 13.75
CA SER A 106 8.86 -4.89 14.35
C SER A 106 10.30 -4.95 13.82
N ALA A 107 11.18 -5.55 14.60
CA ALA A 107 12.58 -5.78 14.26
C ALA A 107 12.74 -7.06 13.42
#